data_AF-A0A1B8FV10-F1
#
_entry.id   AF-A0A1B8FV10-F1
#
_cell.length_a   1.000
_cell.length_b   1.000
_cell.length_c   1.000
_cell.angle_alpha   90.00
_cell.angle_beta   90.00
_cell.angle_gamma   90.00
#
_symmetry.space_group_name_H-M   'P 1'
#
loop_
_entity.id
_entity.type
_entity.pdbx_description
1 polymer ?
#
loop_
_entity_poly.entity_id
_entity_poly.type
_entity_poly.pdbx_seq_one_letter_code
_entity_poly.pdbx_strand_id
1 'polypeptide(L)'
;MAALTPNSARVLQTVGLTTTAILAGASASFSIYTVPRLLESPTPLLLKQFKHMFAAGHDTVPAGTVVAATSLLYLAYDSRAAGSPAWRGYATAAALALGIIPYTLIVMMGTNKVLLNEAEVAEVAAEKVETKAASVKQLLDQWATMNLGRSVLLASAAVTATWTALGKGL
;
A
#
# COMPACT_ATOMS: atom_id res chain seq x y z
N MET A 1 19.05 -26.71 2.44
CA MET A 1 18.56 -26.21 1.13
C MET A 1 19.77 -25.74 0.35
N ALA A 2 19.84 -26.02 -0.95
CA ALA A 2 20.90 -25.46 -1.79
C ALA A 2 20.73 -23.94 -1.90
N ALA A 3 21.84 -23.21 -1.94
CA ALA A 3 21.83 -21.76 -2.15
C ALA A 3 21.17 -21.42 -3.51
N LEU A 4 20.51 -20.27 -3.59
CA LEU A 4 19.94 -19.80 -4.86
C LEU A 4 21.01 -19.71 -5.94
N THR A 5 20.65 -20.14 -7.15
CA THR A 5 21.45 -19.80 -8.32
C THR A 5 21.37 -18.29 -8.59
N PRO A 6 22.38 -17.68 -9.23
CA PRO A 6 22.34 -16.25 -9.56
C PRO A 6 21.09 -15.82 -10.35
N ASN A 7 20.60 -16.69 -11.24
CA ASN A 7 19.38 -16.42 -12.02
C ASN A 7 18.13 -16.44 -11.14
N SER A 8 17.98 -17.42 -10.25
CA SER A 8 16.86 -17.51 -9.32
C SER A 8 16.81 -16.31 -8.37
N ALA A 9 17.96 -15.86 -7.86
CA ALA A 9 18.05 -14.67 -7.03
C ALA A 9 17.60 -13.40 -7.77
N ARG A 10 18.03 -13.23 -9.03
CA ARG A 10 17.60 -12.09 -9.86
C ARG A 10 16.09 -12.08 -10.15
N VAL A 11 15.49 -13.26 -10.33
CA VAL A 11 14.04 -13.38 -10.52
C VAL A 11 13.31 -12.90 -9.26
N LEU A 12 13.70 -13.39 -8.08
CA LEU A 12 13.09 -12.97 -6.82
C LEU A 12 13.30 -11.48 -6.53
N GLN A 13 14.48 -10.95 -6.85
CA GLN A 13 14.75 -9.51 -6.74
C GLN A 13 13.80 -8.73 -7.65
N THR A 14 13.71 -9.13 -8.92
CA THR A 14 12.84 -8.47 -9.90
C THR A 14 11.39 -8.49 -9.43
N VAL A 15 10.87 -9.65 -9.00
CA VAL A 15 9.49 -9.79 -8.52
C VAL A 15 9.26 -8.93 -7.27
N GLY A 16 10.10 -9.06 -6.24
CA GLY A 16 9.97 -8.31 -5.00
C GLY A 16 10.02 -6.79 -5.20
N LEU A 17 11.00 -6.32 -5.99
CA LEU A 17 11.23 -4.90 -6.26
C LEU A 17 10.10 -4.27 -7.06
N THR A 18 9.81 -4.85 -8.23
CA THR A 18 8.84 -4.28 -9.17
C THR A 18 7.44 -4.29 -8.58
N THR A 19 7.06 -5.38 -7.91
CA THR A 19 5.76 -5.46 -7.23
C THR A 19 5.64 -4.38 -6.15
N THR A 20 6.65 -4.22 -5.29
CA THR A 20 6.62 -3.20 -4.24
C THR A 20 6.56 -1.78 -4.82
N ALA A 21 7.34 -1.50 -5.88
CA ALA A 21 7.36 -0.20 -6.54
C ALA A 21 6.03 0.14 -7.23
N ILE A 22 5.43 -0.83 -7.92
CA ILE A 22 4.11 -0.68 -8.56
C ILE A 22 3.05 -0.40 -7.49
N LEU A 23 3.04 -1.15 -6.38
CA LEU A 23 2.11 -0.94 -5.29
C LEU A 23 2.29 0.41 -4.60
N ALA A 24 3.54 0.88 -4.44
CA ALA A 24 3.82 2.21 -3.92
C ALA A 24 3.21 3.29 -4.82
N GLY A 25 3.44 3.18 -6.14
CA GLY A 25 2.90 4.11 -7.13
C GLY A 25 1.37 4.10 -7.20
N ALA A 26 0.76 2.91 -7.23
CA ALA A 26 -0.68 2.73 -7.24
C ALA A 26 -1.33 3.26 -5.95
N SER A 27 -0.75 2.98 -4.79
CA SER A 27 -1.24 3.53 -3.52
C SER A 27 -1.11 5.05 -3.49
N ALA A 28 0.01 5.62 -3.97
CA ALA A 28 0.21 7.07 -3.99
C ALA A 28 -0.76 7.77 -4.97
N SER A 29 -1.07 7.15 -6.11
CA SER A 29 -1.95 7.74 -7.11
C SER A 29 -3.38 7.95 -6.61
N PHE A 30 -3.87 7.09 -5.71
CA PHE A 30 -5.17 7.32 -5.05
C PHE A 30 -5.22 8.67 -4.33
N SER A 31 -4.16 9.03 -3.61
CA SER A 31 -4.10 10.30 -2.89
C SER A 31 -3.80 11.49 -3.79
N ILE A 32 -2.87 11.33 -4.74
CA ILE A 32 -2.36 12.46 -5.55
C ILE A 32 -3.31 12.82 -6.68
N TYR A 33 -3.95 11.81 -7.29
CA TYR A 33 -4.75 12.02 -8.49
C TYR A 33 -6.22 11.69 -8.26
N THR A 34 -6.54 10.54 -7.67
CA THR A 34 -7.94 10.09 -7.59
C THR A 34 -8.75 10.93 -6.61
N VAL A 35 -8.32 11.06 -5.35
CA VAL A 35 -9.08 11.80 -4.33
C VAL A 35 -9.37 13.24 -4.72
N PRO A 36 -8.43 14.03 -5.27
CA PRO A 36 -8.74 15.38 -5.74
C PRO A 36 -9.87 15.42 -6.78
N ARG A 37 -9.97 14.43 -7.67
CA ARG A 37 -11.09 14.33 -8.63
C ARG A 37 -12.39 13.91 -7.95
N LEU A 38 -12.33 13.04 -6.94
CA LEU A 38 -13.51 12.66 -6.16
C LEU A 38 -14.11 13.86 -5.42
N LEU A 39 -13.28 14.72 -4.85
CA LEU A 39 -13.69 15.91 -4.10
C LEU A 39 -14.47 16.94 -4.93
N GLU A 40 -14.30 16.92 -6.26
CA GLU A 40 -15.05 17.76 -7.21
C GLU A 40 -16.48 17.27 -7.45
N SER A 41 -16.79 16.03 -7.08
CA SER A 41 -18.11 15.42 -7.29
C SER A 41 -19.12 15.81 -6.18
N PRO A 42 -20.43 15.69 -6.46
CA PRO A 42 -21.46 15.67 -5.43
C PRO A 42 -21.22 14.56 -4.41
N THR A 43 -21.58 14.76 -3.14
CA THR A 43 -21.17 13.88 -2.04
C THR A 43 -21.62 12.42 -2.21
N PRO A 44 -22.87 12.13 -2.65
CA PRO A 44 -23.29 10.75 -2.89
C PRO A 44 -22.46 10.04 -3.98
N LEU A 45 -22.13 10.75 -5.06
CA LEU A 45 -21.32 10.20 -6.15
C LEU A 45 -19.87 9.98 -5.71
N LEU A 46 -19.30 10.95 -5.00
CA LEU A 46 -17.96 10.87 -4.39
C LEU A 46 -17.83 9.62 -3.53
N LEU A 47 -18.78 9.38 -2.63
CA LEU A 47 -18.73 8.24 -1.71
C LEU A 47 -18.88 6.91 -2.44
N LYS A 48 -19.75 6.84 -3.45
CA LYS A 48 -19.88 5.66 -4.30
C LYS A 48 -18.57 5.35 -5.02
N GLN A 49 -17.95 6.35 -5.65
CA GLN A 49 -16.66 6.19 -6.31
C GLN A 49 -15.55 5.79 -5.34
N PHE A 50 -15.52 6.40 -4.15
CA PHE A 50 -14.60 6.05 -3.08
C PHE A 50 -14.77 4.59 -2.64
N LYS A 51 -15.99 4.12 -2.39
CA LYS A 51 -16.29 2.73 -1.99
C LYS A 51 -15.74 1.73 -3.00
N HIS A 52 -15.98 1.97 -4.30
CA HIS A 52 -15.47 1.09 -5.36
C HIS A 52 -13.94 1.12 -5.48
N MET A 53 -13.33 2.31 -5.43
CA MET A 53 -11.87 2.46 -5.41
C MET A 53 -11.25 1.76 -4.20
N PHE A 54 -11.84 1.95 -3.01
CA PHE A 54 -11.40 1.34 -1.77
C PHE A 54 -11.45 -0.19 -1.84
N ALA A 55 -12.56 -0.76 -2.31
CA ALA A 55 -12.70 -2.22 -2.47
C ALA A 55 -11.62 -2.79 -3.41
N ALA A 56 -11.43 -2.16 -4.58
CA ALA A 56 -10.40 -2.60 -5.52
C ALA A 56 -8.98 -2.55 -4.92
N GLY A 57 -8.66 -1.49 -4.17
CA GLY A 57 -7.36 -1.35 -3.50
C GLY A 57 -7.19 -2.31 -2.31
N HIS A 58 -8.24 -2.51 -1.53
CA HIS A 58 -8.26 -3.42 -0.38
C HIS A 58 -7.95 -4.86 -0.79
N ASP A 59 -8.46 -5.31 -1.94
CA ASP A 59 -8.27 -6.70 -2.37
C ASP A 59 -6.91 -6.90 -3.06
N THR A 60 -6.46 -5.91 -3.83
CA THR A 60 -5.26 -6.06 -4.68
C THR A 60 -3.95 -5.72 -3.96
N VAL A 61 -3.93 -4.65 -3.13
CA VAL A 61 -2.68 -4.16 -2.52
C VAL A 61 -2.11 -5.15 -1.50
N PRO A 62 -2.88 -5.70 -0.55
CA PRO A 62 -2.36 -6.70 0.39
C PRO A 62 -1.91 -7.98 -0.31
N ALA A 63 -2.65 -8.46 -1.32
CA ALA A 63 -2.27 -9.64 -2.09
C ALA A 63 -0.92 -9.46 -2.80
N GLY A 64 -0.73 -8.34 -3.50
CA GLY A 64 0.56 -8.01 -4.10
C GLY A 64 1.68 -7.82 -3.07
N THR A 65 1.35 -7.26 -1.90
CA THR A 65 2.32 -7.08 -0.81
C THR A 65 2.82 -8.43 -0.27
N VAL A 66 1.95 -9.45 -0.17
CA VAL A 66 2.35 -10.80 0.23
C VAL A 66 3.30 -11.42 -0.78
N VAL A 67 3.04 -11.26 -2.08
CA VAL A 67 3.95 -11.74 -3.15
C VAL A 67 5.32 -11.07 -3.05
N ALA A 68 5.33 -9.75 -2.89
CA ALA A 68 6.57 -8.99 -2.74
C ALA A 68 7.34 -9.39 -1.48
N ALA A 69 6.66 -9.42 -0.32
CA ALA A 69 7.26 -9.75 0.96
C ALA A 69 7.80 -11.18 0.99
N THR A 70 7.09 -12.15 0.42
CA THR A 70 7.56 -13.55 0.34
C THR A 70 8.85 -13.64 -0.46
N SER A 71 8.92 -12.95 -1.60
CA SER A 71 10.13 -12.90 -2.44
C SER A 71 11.32 -12.30 -1.70
N LEU A 72 11.09 -11.17 -1.00
CA LEU A 72 12.12 -10.48 -0.22
C LEU A 72 12.56 -11.28 1.00
N LEU A 73 11.64 -11.92 1.72
CA LEU A 73 11.97 -12.78 2.87
C LEU A 73 12.78 -14.00 2.45
N TYR A 74 12.47 -14.58 1.28
CA TYR A 74 13.26 -15.68 0.74
C TYR A 74 14.69 -15.24 0.42
N LEU A 75 14.87 -14.07 -0.22
CA LEU A 75 16.19 -13.47 -0.45
C LEU A 75 16.93 -13.18 0.85
N ALA A 76 16.23 -12.71 1.89
CA ALA A 76 16.82 -12.49 3.20
C ALA A 76 17.32 -13.81 3.82
N TYR A 77 16.49 -14.85 3.76
CA TYR A 77 16.84 -16.18 4.25
C TYR A 77 18.07 -16.75 3.53
N ASP A 78 18.09 -16.73 2.20
CA ASP A 78 19.21 -17.24 1.40
C ASP A 78 20.50 -16.45 1.65
N SER A 79 20.41 -15.11 1.68
CA SER A 79 21.55 -14.24 2.01
C SER A 79 22.10 -14.53 3.40
N ARG A 80 21.24 -14.78 4.39
CA ARG A 80 21.65 -15.13 5.76
C ARG A 80 22.34 -16.48 5.80
N ALA A 81 21.82 -17.47 5.09
CA ALA A 81 22.41 -18.79 4.98
C ALA A 81 23.79 -18.75 4.30
N ALA A 82 23.98 -17.84 3.34
CA ALA A 82 25.26 -17.58 2.68
C ALA A 82 26.23 -16.67 3.48
N GLY A 83 25.85 -16.21 4.68
CA GLY A 83 26.66 -15.29 5.49
C GLY A 83 26.75 -13.86 4.95
N SER A 84 25.94 -13.49 3.97
CA SER A 84 25.93 -12.15 3.35
C SER A 84 25.15 -11.14 4.20
N PRO A 85 25.68 -9.94 4.49
CA PRO A 85 24.98 -8.92 5.27
C PRO A 85 23.71 -8.38 4.57
N ALA A 86 23.53 -8.67 3.27
CA ALA A 86 22.35 -8.29 2.50
C ALA A 86 21.02 -8.80 3.10
N TRP A 87 21.07 -9.85 3.94
CA TRP A 87 19.87 -10.36 4.60
C TRP A 87 19.13 -9.29 5.42
N ARG A 88 19.87 -8.36 6.04
CA ARG A 88 19.29 -7.27 6.84
C ARG A 88 18.43 -6.38 5.97
N GLY A 89 18.95 -5.98 4.81
CA GLY A 89 18.23 -5.07 3.92
C GLY A 89 16.99 -5.69 3.29
N TYR A 90 17.06 -6.96 2.89
CA TYR A 90 15.87 -7.67 2.40
C TYR A 90 14.82 -7.91 3.50
N ALA A 91 15.24 -8.23 4.73
CA ALA A 91 14.33 -8.37 5.85
C ALA A 91 13.67 -7.04 6.22
N THR A 92 14.43 -5.94 6.24
CA THR A 92 13.90 -4.58 6.48
C THR A 92 12.92 -4.19 5.39
N ALA A 93 13.24 -4.44 4.12
CA ALA A 93 12.33 -4.15 3.01
C ALA A 93 11.02 -4.94 3.12
N ALA A 94 11.08 -6.23 3.45
CA ALA A 94 9.89 -7.04 3.67
C ALA A 94 9.05 -6.54 4.86
N ALA A 95 9.70 -6.15 5.95
CA ALA A 95 9.03 -5.59 7.13
C ALA A 95 8.33 -4.27 6.82
N LEU A 96 8.97 -3.38 6.04
CA LEU A 96 8.36 -2.14 5.58
C LEU A 96 7.15 -2.38 4.67
N ALA A 97 7.25 -3.35 3.75
CA ALA A 97 6.15 -3.74 2.87
C ALA A 97 4.96 -4.29 3.66
N LEU A 98 5.19 -5.25 4.56
CA LEU A 98 4.14 -5.82 5.42
C LEU A 98 3.60 -4.80 6.43
N GLY A 99 4.39 -3.80 6.80
CA GLY A 99 4.03 -2.72 7.72
C GLY A 99 2.81 -1.91 7.29
N ILE A 100 2.44 -1.93 6.00
CA ILE A 100 1.19 -1.28 5.55
C ILE A 100 -0.05 -1.87 6.21
N ILE A 101 -0.01 -3.15 6.59
CA ILE A 101 -1.15 -3.86 7.19
C ILE A 101 -1.43 -3.28 8.58
N PRO A 102 -0.50 -3.33 9.57
CA PRO A 102 -0.74 -2.71 10.86
C PRO A 102 -0.94 -1.19 10.75
N TYR A 103 -0.28 -0.50 9.81
CA TYR A 103 -0.55 0.91 9.54
C TYR A 103 -2.02 1.16 9.19
N THR A 104 -2.57 0.35 8.27
CA THR A 104 -3.97 0.49 7.85
C THR A 104 -4.93 0.19 9.00
N LEU A 105 -4.65 -0.85 9.80
CA LEU A 105 -5.49 -1.23 10.94
C LEU A 105 -5.49 -0.17 12.06
N ILE A 106 -4.33 0.44 12.35
CA ILE A 106 -4.17 1.35 13.48
C ILE A 106 -4.53 2.79 13.08
N VAL A 107 -4.05 3.26 11.92
CA VAL A 107 -4.12 4.67 11.53
C VAL A 107 -5.36 4.95 10.68
N MET A 108 -5.69 4.07 9.73
CA MET A 108 -6.72 4.37 8.71
C MET A 108 -8.09 3.74 9.00
N MET A 109 -8.16 2.68 9.80
CA MET A 109 -9.37 1.88 9.99
C MET A 109 -10.58 2.70 10.47
N GLY A 110 -10.36 3.66 11.38
CA GLY A 110 -11.42 4.54 11.87
C GLY A 110 -12.08 5.32 10.73
N THR A 111 -11.27 6.04 9.94
CA THR A 111 -11.74 6.82 8.80
C THR A 111 -12.33 5.95 7.69
N ASN A 112 -11.75 4.77 7.42
CA ASN A 112 -12.30 3.81 6.46
C ASN A 112 -13.73 3.43 6.83
N LYS A 113 -13.98 3.08 8.10
CA LYS A 113 -15.32 2.69 8.58
C LYS A 113 -16.32 3.83 8.42
N VAL A 114 -15.95 5.06 8.75
CA VAL A 114 -16.83 6.22 8.63
C VAL A 114 -17.19 6.47 7.16
N LEU A 115 -16.20 6.55 6.26
CA LEU A 115 -16.43 6.81 4.84
C LEU A 115 -17.24 5.70 4.17
N LEU A 116 -16.95 4.43 4.48
CA LEU A 116 -17.73 3.30 3.95
C LEU A 116 -19.17 3.30 4.47
N ASN A 117 -19.38 3.60 5.76
CA ASN A 117 -20.73 3.71 6.31
C ASN A 117 -21.53 4.84 5.67
N GLU A 118 -20.94 6.02 5.48
CA GLU A 118 -21.62 7.11 4.75
C GLU A 118 -21.88 6.73 3.28
N ALA A 119 -21.02 5.91 2.65
CA ALA A 119 -21.28 5.40 1.31
C ALA A 119 -22.50 4.47 1.26
N GLU A 120 -22.71 3.60 2.25
CA GLU A 120 -23.95 2.80 2.37
C GLU A 120 -25.18 3.70 2.57
N VAL A 121 -25.07 4.74 3.41
CA VAL A 121 -26.17 5.70 3.62
C VAL A 121 -26.50 6.45 2.33
N ALA A 122 -25.49 6.82 1.53
CA ALA A 122 -25.69 7.51 0.26
C ALA A 122 -26.48 6.70 -0.77
N GLU A 123 -26.44 5.36 -0.70
CA GLU A 123 -27.21 4.49 -1.60
C GLU A 123 -28.72 4.52 -1.30
N VAL A 124 -29.12 4.80 -0.06
CA VAL A 124 -30.52 4.76 0.40
C VAL A 124 -31.11 6.15 0.64
N ALA A 125 -30.30 7.12 1.08
CA ALA A 125 -30.71 8.45 1.51
C ALA A 125 -29.66 9.50 1.15
N ALA A 126 -29.50 9.77 -0.15
CA ALA A 126 -28.53 10.70 -0.70
C ALA A 126 -28.62 12.11 -0.09
N GLU A 127 -29.84 12.58 0.20
CA GLU A 127 -30.10 13.88 0.82
C GLU A 127 -29.49 14.02 2.22
N LYS A 128 -29.46 12.93 3.00
CA LYS A 128 -28.88 12.94 4.35
C LYS A 128 -27.38 13.16 4.30
N VAL A 129 -26.71 12.53 3.34
CA VAL A 129 -25.26 12.66 3.18
C VAL A 129 -24.89 14.03 2.65
N GLU A 130 -25.73 14.62 1.80
CA GLU A 130 -25.50 15.97 1.28
C GLU A 130 -25.50 17.03 2.38
N THR A 131 -26.32 16.86 3.44
CA THR A 131 -26.25 17.74 4.62
C THR A 131 -24.90 17.68 5.36
N LYS A 132 -24.12 16.62 5.14
CA LYS A 132 -22.80 16.39 5.74
C LYS A 132 -21.64 16.62 4.77
N ALA A 133 -21.90 17.17 3.58
CA ALA A 133 -20.94 17.26 2.47
C ALA A 133 -19.54 17.76 2.90
N ALA A 134 -19.48 18.87 3.65
CA ALA A 134 -18.22 19.45 4.11
C ALA A 134 -17.40 18.47 4.98
N SER A 135 -18.05 17.79 5.93
CA SER A 135 -17.39 16.82 6.81
C SER A 135 -16.90 15.58 6.06
N VAL A 136 -17.68 15.08 5.10
CA VAL A 136 -17.29 13.92 4.27
C VAL A 136 -16.09 14.27 3.40
N LYS A 137 -16.09 15.44 2.76
CA LYS A 137 -14.98 15.91 1.93
C LYS A 137 -13.70 16.10 2.76
N GLN A 138 -13.83 16.68 3.96
CA GLN A 138 -12.70 16.82 4.89
C GLN A 138 -12.14 15.44 5.32
N LEU A 139 -13.01 14.48 5.64
CA LEU A 139 -12.58 13.12 6.01
C LEU A 139 -11.89 12.40 4.86
N LEU A 140 -12.37 12.58 3.63
CA LEU A 140 -11.73 12.01 2.44
C LEU A 140 -10.35 12.62 2.18
N ASP A 141 -10.19 13.93 2.37
CA ASP A 141 -8.89 14.61 2.27
C ASP A 141 -7.90 14.12 3.34
N GLN A 142 -8.37 13.96 4.59
CA GLN A 142 -7.57 13.34 5.65
C GLN A 142 -7.18 11.90 5.32
N TRP A 143 -8.12 11.12 4.76
CA TRP A 143 -7.85 9.77 4.28
C TRP A 143 -6.73 9.75 3.23
N ALA A 144 -6.75 10.69 2.28
CA ALA A 144 -5.70 10.80 1.27
C ALA A 144 -4.33 11.07 1.90
N THR A 145 -4.28 11.95 2.90
CA THR A 145 -3.05 12.26 3.63
C THR A 145 -2.49 11.04 4.37
N MET A 146 -3.33 10.27 5.06
CA MET A 146 -2.90 9.02 5.71
C MET A 146 -2.46 7.97 4.69
N ASN A 147 -3.17 7.87 3.56
CA ASN A 147 -2.81 6.95 2.50
C ASN A 147 -1.45 7.30 1.85
N LEU A 148 -1.06 8.58 1.80
CA LEU A 148 0.30 8.97 1.40
C LEU A 148 1.35 8.40 2.36
N GLY A 149 1.10 8.46 3.68
CA GLY A 149 1.97 7.83 4.67
C GLY A 149 2.13 6.32 4.45
N ARG A 150 1.03 5.62 4.13
CA ARG A 150 1.07 4.20 3.72
C ARG A 150 1.92 3.98 2.47
N SER A 151 1.78 4.84 1.47
CA SER A 151 2.56 4.77 0.22
C SER A 151 4.05 5.02 0.43
N VAL A 152 4.42 5.87 1.40
CA VAL A 152 5.82 6.10 1.79
C VAL A 152 6.44 4.83 2.38
N LEU A 153 5.70 4.02 3.14
CA LEU A 153 6.20 2.72 3.63
C LEU A 153 6.53 1.78 2.47
N LEU A 154 5.66 1.67 1.47
CA LEU A 154 5.90 0.87 0.26
C LEU A 154 7.07 1.41 -0.57
N ALA A 155 7.14 2.73 -0.77
CA ALA A 155 8.25 3.34 -1.47
C ALA A 155 9.58 3.07 -0.74
N SER A 156 9.59 3.17 0.58
CA SER A 156 10.76 2.86 1.41
C SER A 156 11.18 1.40 1.31
N ALA A 157 10.20 0.48 1.26
CA ALA A 157 10.47 -0.94 1.02
C ALA A 157 11.13 -1.16 -0.35
N ALA A 158 10.61 -0.54 -1.42
CA ALA A 158 11.16 -0.64 -2.77
C ALA A 158 12.59 -0.07 -2.85
N VAL A 159 12.83 1.10 -2.26
CA VAL A 159 14.16 1.74 -2.20
C VAL A 159 15.14 0.86 -1.43
N THR A 160 14.75 0.37 -0.25
CA THR A 160 15.61 -0.47 0.59
C THR A 160 16.00 -1.76 -0.12
N ALA A 161 15.03 -2.44 -0.74
CA ALA A 161 15.31 -3.65 -1.49
C ALA A 161 16.20 -3.37 -2.72
N THR A 162 16.01 -2.24 -3.41
CA THR A 162 16.82 -1.85 -4.57
C THR A 162 18.26 -1.60 -4.15
N TRP A 163 18.45 -0.83 -3.09
CA TRP A 163 19.76 -0.52 -2.53
C TRP A 163 20.52 -1.79 -2.15
N THR A 164 19.83 -2.71 -1.47
CA THR A 164 20.35 -4.02 -1.08
C THR A 164 20.74 -4.85 -2.31
N ALA A 165 19.90 -4.89 -3.34
CA ALA A 165 20.17 -5.63 -4.58
C ALA A 165 21.37 -5.08 -5.38
N LEU A 166 21.67 -3.78 -5.25
CA LEU A 166 22.86 -3.17 -5.84
C LEU A 166 24.16 -3.51 -5.07
N GLY A 167 24.10 -4.36 -4.05
CA GLY A 167 25.24 -4.73 -3.21
C GLY A 167 25.64 -3.65 -2.21
N LYS A 168 24.83 -2.58 -2.09
CA LYS A 168 25.01 -1.57 -1.07
C LYS A 168 24.23 -2.01 0.16
N GLY A 169 24.96 -2.41 1.20
CA GLY A 169 24.35 -2.87 2.45
C GLY A 169 23.52 -1.78 3.15
N LEU A 170 22.76 -2.23 4.14
CA LEU A 170 22.33 -1.41 5.28
C LEU A 170 23.32 -1.61 6.42
#